data_AF-A0A495SBG1-F1
#
_entry.id   AF-A0A495SBG1-F1
#
_cell.length_a   1.000
_cell.length_b   1.000
_cell.length_c   1.000
_cell.angle_alpha   90.00
_cell.angle_beta   90.00
_cell.angle_gamma   90.00
#
_symmetry.space_group_name_H-M   'P 1'
#
loop_
_entity.id
_entity.type
_entity.pdbx_description
1 polymer ?
#
loop_
_entity_poly.entity_id
_entity_poly.type
_entity_poly.pdbx_seq_one_letter_code
_entity_poly.pdbx_strand_id
1 'polypeptide(L)'
;MMNKFFNQKMLITILIMLCSNVWSQVTVNLNSHYTGTPPAGTTFEWHNGLPVSTNNALTTANASAATVPGVYYGVFYDAANNCYSPSTRVKVVTNNCPVMTVDLTQQTSSTAPAGTVLEWHTSSTPSVATIVAAPNAVSSGTYWAVFHDTTNNCYSPVSSPVIVVTSSCVCYKPAVTAGTLQGATVGITALNRASANDGSWPNVRKGAWIALEAKTKGFVPNRLTSAQVAAIPATDLIEGMMVYNTDLNCLQINTNGTSSGWTCLSQQTCPDN
;
A
#
# COMPACT_ATOMS: atom_id res chain seq x y z
N MET A 1 2.13 46.50 24.75
CA MET A 1 1.81 45.15 25.27
C MET A 1 2.32 44.08 24.29
N MET A 2 3.58 44.20 23.89
CA MET A 2 4.38 43.12 23.28
C MET A 2 4.94 42.27 24.43
N ASN A 3 5.07 40.97 24.19
CA ASN A 3 5.64 39.90 25.05
C ASN A 3 4.62 38.91 25.60
N LYS A 4 4.05 38.04 24.75
CA LYS A 4 3.51 36.73 25.21
C LYS A 4 3.23 35.66 24.14
N PHE A 5 3.97 35.61 23.03
CA PHE A 5 3.76 34.55 22.00
C PHE A 5 4.98 33.73 21.58
N PHE A 6 6.09 33.80 22.32
CA PHE A 6 7.25 32.93 22.09
C PHE A 6 7.52 32.03 23.30
N ASN A 7 6.64 31.06 23.58
CA ASN A 7 7.02 29.92 24.43
C ASN A 7 6.09 28.70 24.37
N GLN A 8 5.53 28.35 23.21
CA GLN A 8 5.23 26.94 22.97
C GLN A 8 6.44 26.34 22.29
N LYS A 9 7.39 25.87 23.12
CA LYS A 9 8.35 24.85 22.71
C LYS A 9 7.57 23.77 21.98
N MET A 10 7.81 23.67 20.67
CA MET A 10 7.46 22.51 19.87
C MET A 10 8.19 21.33 20.51
N LEU A 11 7.53 20.70 21.48
CA LEU A 11 7.94 19.43 22.04
C LEU A 11 7.79 18.47 20.86
N ILE A 12 8.88 18.26 20.12
CA ILE A 12 9.09 17.04 19.36
C ILE A 12 9.21 15.94 20.43
N THR A 13 8.06 15.56 20.96
CA THR A 13 7.88 14.20 21.42
C THR A 13 8.13 13.40 20.16
N ILE A 14 9.22 12.65 20.15
CA ILE A 14 9.37 11.47 19.29
C ILE A 14 8.24 10.53 19.75
N LEU A 15 7.01 10.87 19.36
CA LEU A 15 5.97 9.91 19.13
C LEU A 15 6.58 9.13 17.99
N ILE A 16 7.16 7.97 18.31
CA ILE A 16 7.42 6.94 17.32
C ILE A 16 6.12 6.87 16.55
N MET A 17 6.14 7.47 15.36
CA MET A 17 5.05 7.49 14.43
C MET A 17 4.94 6.04 14.01
N LEU A 18 4.28 5.25 14.85
CA LEU A 18 3.79 3.94 14.49
C LEU A 18 2.78 4.28 13.41
N CYS A 19 3.26 4.29 12.17
CA CYS A 19 2.49 4.22 10.96
C CYS A 19 1.38 3.22 11.27
N SER A 20 0.15 3.70 11.48
CA SER A 20 -0.99 2.84 11.75
C SER A 20 -1.28 2.17 10.42
N ASN A 21 -0.58 1.08 10.25
CA ASN A 21 -0.57 0.06 9.23
C ASN A 21 -2.00 -0.44 8.98
N VAL A 22 -2.84 0.37 8.34
CA VAL A 22 -4.06 -0.07 7.64
C VAL A 22 -3.66 -0.26 6.19
N TRP A 23 -3.26 -1.50 5.88
CA TRP A 23 -2.73 -1.89 4.60
C TRP A 23 -3.93 -2.04 3.66
N SER A 24 -3.88 -1.44 2.47
CA SER A 24 -4.67 -1.96 1.36
C SER A 24 -3.99 -3.26 0.92
N GLN A 25 -4.30 -4.33 1.66
CA GLN A 25 -3.70 -5.63 1.42
C GLN A 25 -4.20 -6.16 0.08
N VAL A 26 -3.28 -6.36 -0.85
CA VAL A 26 -3.60 -6.98 -2.13
C VAL A 26 -4.04 -8.42 -1.85
N THR A 27 -5.14 -8.83 -2.48
CA THR A 27 -5.72 -10.16 -2.26
C THR A 27 -5.20 -11.16 -3.29
N VAL A 28 -5.16 -12.44 -2.90
CA VAL A 28 -4.85 -13.56 -3.80
C VAL A 28 -6.11 -14.34 -4.07
N ASN A 29 -6.39 -14.64 -5.35
CA ASN A 29 -7.37 -15.65 -5.69
C ASN A 29 -6.72 -17.03 -5.67
N LEU A 30 -6.94 -17.82 -4.62
CA LEU A 30 -6.35 -19.15 -4.49
C LEU A 30 -6.80 -20.08 -5.64
N ASN A 31 -8.00 -19.88 -6.17
CA ASN A 31 -8.55 -20.70 -7.25
C ASN A 31 -7.81 -20.55 -8.58
N SER A 32 -7.07 -19.46 -8.81
CA SER A 32 -6.23 -19.34 -10.02
C SER A 32 -4.98 -20.21 -9.97
N HIS A 33 -4.64 -20.77 -8.79
CA HIS A 33 -3.45 -21.60 -8.58
C HIS A 33 -3.79 -23.09 -8.51
N TYR A 34 -5.01 -23.46 -8.89
CA TYR A 34 -5.46 -24.84 -9.01
C TYR A 34 -6.32 -25.01 -10.27
N THR A 35 -5.99 -25.99 -11.11
CA THR A 35 -6.63 -26.18 -12.44
C THR A 35 -7.28 -27.56 -12.61
N GLY A 36 -7.39 -28.36 -11.55
CA GLY A 36 -7.95 -29.71 -11.65
C GLY A 36 -9.48 -29.70 -11.63
N THR A 37 -10.09 -30.58 -12.41
CA THR A 37 -11.54 -30.83 -12.33
C THR A 37 -11.83 -31.71 -11.12
N PRO A 38 -12.73 -31.30 -10.21
CA PRO A 38 -13.14 -32.16 -9.11
C PRO A 38 -13.68 -33.50 -9.62
N PRO A 39 -13.28 -34.64 -9.01
CA PRO A 39 -13.92 -35.92 -9.25
C PRO A 39 -15.44 -35.84 -9.08
N ALA A 40 -16.19 -36.66 -9.82
CA ALA A 40 -17.64 -36.69 -9.74
C ALA A 40 -18.11 -36.92 -8.29
N GLY A 41 -19.06 -36.12 -7.82
CA GLY A 41 -19.59 -36.18 -6.45
C GLY A 41 -18.79 -35.40 -5.40
N THR A 42 -17.68 -34.77 -5.78
CA THR A 42 -16.86 -33.97 -4.85
C THR A 42 -16.86 -32.48 -5.20
N THR A 43 -16.58 -31.63 -4.21
CA THR A 43 -16.35 -30.20 -4.38
C THR A 43 -14.93 -29.84 -3.99
N PHE A 44 -14.30 -28.91 -4.71
CA PHE A 44 -12.99 -28.38 -4.33
C PHE A 44 -13.15 -27.23 -3.34
N GLU A 45 -12.43 -27.29 -2.23
CA GLU A 45 -12.44 -26.26 -1.19
C GLU A 45 -11.04 -26.00 -0.62
N TRP A 46 -10.88 -24.78 -0.11
CA TRP A 46 -9.64 -24.31 0.50
C TRP A 46 -9.76 -24.28 2.01
N HIS A 47 -8.69 -24.64 2.69
CA HIS A 47 -8.57 -24.56 4.14
C HIS A 47 -7.33 -23.77 4.56
N ASN A 48 -7.37 -23.12 5.71
CA ASN A 48 -6.26 -22.34 6.27
C ASN A 48 -5.51 -23.07 7.40
N GLY A 49 -5.77 -24.36 7.62
CA GLY A 49 -5.15 -25.12 8.68
C GLY A 49 -5.18 -26.63 8.44
N LEU A 50 -4.35 -27.34 9.21
CA LEU A 50 -4.37 -28.79 9.33
C LEU A 50 -4.60 -29.20 10.80
N PRO A 51 -5.27 -30.33 11.07
CA PRO A 51 -5.95 -31.19 10.09
C PRO A 51 -7.15 -30.47 9.44
N VAL A 52 -7.48 -30.87 8.21
CA VAL A 52 -8.60 -30.30 7.45
C VAL A 52 -9.92 -30.59 8.17
N SER A 53 -10.75 -29.58 8.35
CA SER A 53 -12.08 -29.70 8.95
C SER A 53 -12.98 -28.54 8.55
N THR A 54 -14.26 -28.63 8.89
CA THR A 54 -15.23 -27.54 8.69
C THR A 54 -14.83 -26.24 9.42
N ASN A 55 -14.06 -26.32 10.51
CA ASN A 55 -13.63 -25.14 11.28
C ASN A 55 -12.63 -24.25 10.54
N ASN A 56 -11.87 -24.81 9.60
CA ASN A 56 -10.82 -24.10 8.87
C ASN A 56 -11.10 -24.00 7.37
N ALA A 57 -12.31 -24.38 6.94
CA ALA A 57 -12.79 -24.21 5.57
C ALA A 57 -12.97 -22.71 5.25
N LEU A 58 -12.44 -22.28 4.11
CA LEU A 58 -12.62 -20.94 3.59
C LEU A 58 -13.92 -20.85 2.80
N THR A 59 -14.64 -19.75 2.97
CA THR A 59 -15.75 -19.40 2.09
C THR A 59 -15.23 -19.10 0.68
N THR A 60 -16.08 -19.21 -0.34
CA THR A 60 -15.73 -18.86 -1.72
C THR A 60 -15.17 -17.44 -1.84
N ALA A 61 -15.67 -16.49 -1.04
CA ALA A 61 -15.17 -15.11 -1.00
C ALA A 61 -13.76 -15.02 -0.40
N ASN A 62 -13.50 -15.73 0.70
CA ASN A 62 -12.17 -15.73 1.31
C ASN A 62 -11.14 -16.49 0.46
N ALA A 63 -11.57 -17.51 -0.28
CA ALA A 63 -10.70 -18.23 -1.21
C ALA A 63 -10.37 -17.41 -2.47
N SER A 64 -11.32 -16.61 -2.98
CA SER A 64 -11.09 -15.75 -4.14
C SER A 64 -10.38 -14.43 -3.82
N ALA A 65 -10.29 -14.08 -2.53
CA ALA A 65 -9.65 -12.86 -2.05
C ALA A 65 -8.90 -13.10 -0.71
N ALA A 66 -8.00 -14.08 -0.69
CA ALA A 66 -7.19 -14.37 0.49
C ALA A 66 -6.27 -13.17 0.80
N THR A 67 -6.42 -12.62 2.00
CA THR A 67 -5.64 -11.46 2.48
C THR A 67 -4.49 -11.89 3.37
N VAL A 68 -4.68 -12.90 4.21
CA VAL A 68 -3.71 -13.26 5.26
C VAL A 68 -2.52 -14.04 4.67
N PRO A 69 -1.26 -13.59 4.88
CA PRO A 69 -0.09 -14.39 4.53
C PRO A 69 -0.08 -15.67 5.36
N GLY A 70 0.20 -16.81 4.74
CA GLY A 70 0.08 -18.09 5.42
C GLY A 70 0.13 -19.27 4.47
N VAL A 71 -0.22 -20.44 5.01
CA VAL A 71 -0.28 -21.68 4.25
C VAL A 71 -1.74 -22.09 4.09
N TYR A 72 -2.10 -22.40 2.86
CA TYR A 72 -3.43 -22.85 2.47
C TYR A 72 -3.37 -24.26 1.90
N TYR A 73 -4.49 -24.97 2.05
CA TYR A 73 -4.62 -26.38 1.71
C TYR A 73 -5.85 -26.58 0.85
N GLY A 74 -5.67 -26.98 -0.41
CA GLY A 74 -6.77 -27.35 -1.31
C GLY A 74 -7.10 -28.84 -1.17
N VAL A 75 -8.37 -29.17 -1.02
CA VAL A 75 -8.87 -30.56 -0.91
C VAL A 75 -10.13 -30.75 -1.76
N PHE A 76 -10.41 -32.01 -2.09
CA PHE A 76 -11.73 -32.43 -2.53
C PHE A 76 -12.52 -32.93 -1.32
N TYR A 77 -13.72 -32.40 -1.16
CA TYR A 77 -14.66 -32.79 -0.13
C TYR A 77 -15.82 -33.58 -0.74
N ASP A 78 -16.09 -34.75 -0.16
CA ASP A 78 -17.27 -35.56 -0.45
C ASP A 78 -18.28 -35.39 0.68
N ALA A 79 -19.37 -34.67 0.39
CA ALA A 79 -20.42 -34.40 1.37
C ALA A 79 -21.26 -35.64 1.72
N ALA A 80 -21.33 -36.65 0.84
CA ALA A 80 -22.09 -37.87 1.09
C ALA A 80 -21.37 -38.80 2.06
N ASN A 81 -20.04 -38.84 1.99
CA ASN A 81 -19.19 -39.68 2.84
C ASN A 81 -18.46 -38.92 3.97
N ASN A 82 -18.61 -37.60 4.02
CA ASN A 82 -17.97 -36.70 4.98
C ASN A 82 -16.45 -36.94 5.07
N CYS A 83 -15.79 -36.97 3.92
CA CYS A 83 -14.35 -37.24 3.84
C CYS A 83 -13.62 -36.24 2.95
N TYR A 84 -12.33 -36.08 3.25
CA TYR A 84 -11.42 -35.15 2.55
C TYR A 84 -10.34 -35.94 1.83
N SER A 85 -9.98 -35.49 0.62
CA SER A 85 -8.79 -35.99 -0.08
C SER A 85 -7.50 -35.57 0.62
N PRO A 86 -6.34 -36.13 0.22
CA PRO A 86 -5.05 -35.52 0.51
C PRO A 86 -5.04 -34.04 0.09
N SER A 87 -4.32 -33.21 0.86
CA SER A 87 -4.29 -31.77 0.64
C SER A 87 -3.15 -31.35 -0.28
N THR A 88 -3.43 -30.39 -1.16
CA THR A 88 -2.41 -29.67 -1.92
C THR A 88 -2.06 -28.39 -1.17
N ARG A 89 -0.78 -28.22 -0.84
CA ARG A 89 -0.29 -27.07 -0.09
C ARG A 89 0.08 -25.91 -1.02
N VAL A 90 -0.29 -24.70 -0.63
CA VAL A 90 0.11 -23.43 -1.25
C VAL A 90 0.54 -22.46 -0.16
N LYS A 91 1.63 -21.72 -0.35
CA LYS A 91 2.09 -20.69 0.61
C LYS A 91 1.90 -19.31 0.00
N VAL A 92 1.19 -18.43 0.69
CA VAL A 92 1.03 -17.01 0.32
C VAL A 92 1.94 -16.17 1.20
N VAL A 93 2.74 -15.31 0.58
CA VAL A 93 3.68 -14.42 1.25
C VAL A 93 3.49 -13.00 0.72
N THR A 94 3.61 -12.01 1.59
CA THR A 94 3.55 -10.60 1.22
C THR A 94 4.75 -9.84 1.76
N ASN A 95 5.04 -8.69 1.17
CA ASN A 95 6.09 -7.78 1.64
C ASN A 95 5.67 -7.11 2.94
N ASN A 96 6.65 -6.79 3.79
CA ASN A 96 6.44 -5.93 4.95
C ASN A 96 6.94 -4.53 4.64
N CYS A 97 6.06 -3.54 4.70
CA CYS A 97 6.46 -2.16 4.49
C CYS A 97 7.53 -1.71 5.50
N PRO A 98 8.52 -0.90 5.08
CA PRO A 98 8.61 -0.16 3.80
C PRO A 98 9.20 -0.94 2.62
N VAL A 99 9.52 -2.23 2.78
CA VAL A 99 10.11 -3.05 1.72
C VAL A 99 9.04 -3.37 0.66
N MET A 100 9.37 -3.21 -0.63
CA MET A 100 8.45 -3.45 -1.76
C MET A 100 8.64 -4.82 -2.43
N THR A 101 9.54 -5.64 -1.90
CA THR A 101 9.89 -6.96 -2.40
C THR A 101 9.71 -8.01 -1.31
N VAL A 102 9.70 -9.28 -1.70
CA VAL A 102 9.73 -10.43 -0.77
C VAL A 102 11.07 -11.15 -0.90
N ASP A 103 11.59 -11.59 0.24
CA ASP A 103 12.76 -12.48 0.29
C ASP A 103 12.29 -13.94 0.32
N LEU A 104 12.52 -14.65 -0.80
CA LEU A 104 12.22 -16.07 -0.96
C LEU A 104 13.18 -16.96 -0.17
N THR A 105 14.41 -16.51 0.11
CA THR A 105 15.42 -17.31 0.82
C THR A 105 14.98 -17.65 2.26
N GLN A 106 14.08 -16.85 2.82
CA GLN A 106 13.45 -17.07 4.13
C GLN A 106 12.20 -17.98 4.08
N GLN A 107 11.78 -18.43 2.88
CA GLN A 107 10.51 -19.15 2.71
C GLN A 107 10.65 -20.67 2.74
N THR A 108 11.88 -21.19 2.71
CA THR A 108 12.23 -22.61 2.78
C THR A 108 12.98 -22.93 4.07
N SER A 109 12.71 -24.09 4.66
CA SER A 109 13.36 -24.55 5.90
C SER A 109 14.19 -25.82 5.71
N SER A 110 14.34 -26.29 4.48
CA SER A 110 15.12 -27.50 4.16
C SER A 110 16.57 -27.14 3.85
N THR A 111 17.49 -27.92 4.40
CA THR A 111 18.90 -27.88 3.98
C THR A 111 19.04 -28.56 2.63
N ALA A 112 19.81 -27.94 1.73
CA ALA A 112 20.13 -28.56 0.45
C ALA A 112 20.94 -29.86 0.69
N PRO A 113 20.58 -30.98 0.06
CA PRO A 113 21.41 -32.18 0.05
C PRO A 113 22.84 -31.87 -0.42
N ALA A 114 23.81 -32.63 0.07
CA ALA A 114 25.21 -32.45 -0.31
C ALA A 114 25.38 -32.55 -1.83
N GLY A 115 26.13 -31.61 -2.43
CA GLY A 115 26.35 -31.54 -3.88
C GLY A 115 25.25 -30.82 -4.67
N THR A 116 24.21 -30.31 -4.00
CA THR A 116 23.14 -29.53 -4.65
C THR A 116 23.06 -28.11 -4.12
N VAL A 117 22.46 -27.22 -4.92
CA VAL A 117 22.12 -25.86 -4.52
C VAL A 117 20.61 -25.67 -4.53
N LEU A 118 20.11 -24.83 -3.63
CA LEU A 118 18.70 -24.42 -3.64
C LEU A 118 18.52 -23.28 -4.65
N GLU A 119 17.73 -23.53 -5.69
CA GLU A 119 17.37 -22.53 -6.69
C GLU A 119 15.87 -22.23 -6.63
N TRP A 120 15.51 -20.99 -6.97
CA TRP A 120 14.13 -20.56 -7.11
C TRP A 120 13.80 -20.38 -8.59
N HIS A 121 12.61 -20.81 -8.99
CA HIS A 121 12.14 -20.73 -10.36
C HIS A 121 10.78 -20.07 -10.47
N THR A 122 10.53 -19.40 -11.60
CA THR A 122 9.24 -18.80 -11.99
C THR A 122 8.28 -19.77 -12.68
N SER A 123 8.65 -21.05 -12.78
CA SER A 123 7.84 -22.12 -13.38
C SER A 123 7.95 -23.39 -12.56
N SER A 124 6.90 -24.22 -12.57
CA SER A 124 6.92 -25.58 -12.03
C SER A 124 7.74 -26.56 -12.88
N THR A 125 8.22 -26.13 -14.05
CA THR A 125 9.20 -26.82 -14.90
C THR A 125 10.54 -26.08 -14.88
N PRO A 126 11.47 -26.45 -13.98
CA PRO A 126 12.76 -25.79 -13.85
C PRO A 126 13.59 -25.85 -15.14
N SER A 127 14.18 -24.73 -15.50
CA SER A 127 15.16 -24.60 -16.56
C SER A 127 16.01 -23.35 -16.33
N VAL A 128 17.10 -23.19 -17.06
CA VAL A 128 17.96 -21.99 -16.97
C VAL A 128 17.18 -20.70 -17.21
N ALA A 129 16.15 -20.72 -18.07
CA ALA A 129 15.33 -19.55 -18.39
C ALA A 129 14.36 -19.14 -17.26
N THR A 130 14.10 -20.04 -16.31
CA THR A 130 13.14 -19.80 -15.22
C THR A 130 13.81 -19.48 -13.90
N ILE A 131 15.15 -19.51 -13.83
CA ILE A 131 15.92 -19.21 -12.62
C ILE A 131 15.64 -17.76 -12.16
N VAL A 132 15.34 -17.60 -10.89
CA VAL A 132 15.24 -16.31 -10.21
C VAL A 132 16.63 -15.84 -9.84
N ALA A 133 17.13 -14.82 -10.53
CA ALA A 133 18.49 -14.30 -10.31
C ALA A 133 18.70 -13.65 -8.93
N ALA A 134 17.65 -13.03 -8.37
CA ALA A 134 17.70 -12.32 -7.08
C ALA A 134 16.57 -12.82 -6.14
N PRO A 135 16.69 -14.03 -5.56
CA PRO A 135 15.63 -14.61 -4.74
C PRO A 135 15.38 -13.83 -3.44
N ASN A 136 16.32 -12.98 -3.01
CA ASN A 136 16.18 -12.13 -1.82
C ASN A 136 15.28 -10.89 -2.05
N ALA A 137 14.90 -10.59 -3.29
CA ALA A 137 14.10 -9.43 -3.63
C ALA A 137 13.25 -9.69 -4.87
N VAL A 138 12.13 -10.38 -4.70
CA VAL A 138 11.18 -10.66 -5.80
C VAL A 138 9.92 -9.81 -5.72
N SER A 139 9.33 -9.55 -6.89
CA SER A 139 8.01 -8.93 -7.04
C SER A 139 6.89 -9.96 -6.91
N SER A 140 5.64 -9.52 -7.08
CA SER A 140 4.49 -10.44 -7.18
C SER A 140 4.70 -11.50 -8.26
N GLY A 141 4.34 -12.74 -7.96
CA GLY A 141 4.55 -13.89 -8.84
C GLY A 141 4.35 -15.21 -8.11
N THR A 142 4.37 -16.32 -8.85
CA THR A 142 4.42 -17.68 -8.26
C THR A 142 5.81 -18.24 -8.44
N TYR A 143 6.35 -18.81 -7.38
CA TYR A 143 7.72 -19.30 -7.32
C TYR A 143 7.77 -20.73 -6.78
N TRP A 144 8.73 -21.49 -7.28
CA TRP A 144 8.99 -22.88 -6.88
C TRP A 144 10.45 -23.01 -6.48
N ALA A 145 10.69 -23.70 -5.37
CA ALA A 145 12.03 -24.05 -4.93
C ALA A 145 12.41 -25.44 -5.48
N VAL A 146 13.66 -25.60 -5.88
CA VAL A 146 14.22 -26.87 -6.38
C VAL A 146 15.64 -27.05 -5.88
N PHE A 147 16.05 -28.30 -5.69
CA PHE A 147 17.46 -28.63 -5.54
C PHE A 147 18.05 -28.96 -6.90
N HIS A 148 19.14 -28.29 -7.25
CA HIS A 148 19.85 -28.46 -8.51
C HIS A 148 21.24 -29.02 -8.26
N ASP A 149 21.56 -30.16 -8.87
CA ASP A 149 22.92 -30.66 -9.00
C ASP A 149 23.55 -30.01 -10.24
N THR A 150 24.42 -29.04 -10.02
CA THR A 150 25.07 -28.27 -11.10
C THR A 150 26.13 -29.07 -11.86
N THR A 151 26.60 -30.19 -11.31
CA THR A 151 27.58 -31.06 -11.97
C THR A 151 26.90 -31.98 -12.98
N ASN A 152 25.75 -32.55 -12.59
CA ASN A 152 24.99 -33.48 -13.43
C ASN A 152 23.82 -32.82 -14.18
N ASN A 153 23.56 -31.53 -13.93
CA ASN A 153 22.46 -30.76 -14.51
C ASN A 153 21.08 -31.41 -14.27
N CYS A 154 20.85 -31.83 -13.02
CA CYS A 154 19.64 -32.53 -12.59
C CYS A 154 18.86 -31.72 -11.56
N TYR A 155 17.54 -31.62 -11.77
CA TYR A 155 16.62 -30.96 -10.85
C TYR A 155 15.84 -31.98 -10.02
N SER A 156 15.65 -31.70 -8.73
CA SER A 156 14.68 -32.41 -7.90
C SER A 156 13.24 -32.13 -8.33
N PRO A 157 12.24 -32.85 -7.80
CA PRO A 157 10.86 -32.36 -7.81
C PRO A 157 10.77 -30.95 -7.23
N VAL A 158 9.91 -30.11 -7.80
CA VAL A 158 9.65 -28.76 -7.30
C VAL A 158 8.89 -28.77 -5.99
N SER A 159 9.09 -27.75 -5.16
CA SER A 159 8.30 -27.53 -3.94
C SER A 159 6.83 -27.25 -4.24
N SER A 160 5.99 -27.24 -3.21
CA SER A 160 4.70 -26.53 -3.27
C SER A 160 4.90 -25.08 -3.71
N PRO A 161 3.96 -24.50 -4.49
CA PRO A 161 4.08 -23.12 -4.96
C PRO A 161 4.09 -22.12 -3.81
N VAL A 162 4.96 -21.12 -3.93
CA VAL A 162 4.98 -19.92 -3.10
C VAL A 162 4.46 -18.75 -3.92
N ILE A 163 3.27 -18.27 -3.58
CA ILE A 163 2.64 -17.11 -4.19
C ILE A 163 3.12 -15.88 -3.44
N VAL A 164 3.84 -15.03 -4.14
CA VAL A 164 4.25 -13.71 -3.66
C VAL A 164 3.25 -12.70 -4.15
N VAL A 165 2.74 -11.88 -3.24
CA VAL A 165 1.95 -10.70 -3.56
C VAL A 165 2.51 -9.50 -2.83
N THR A 166 2.90 -8.50 -3.59
CA THR A 166 3.48 -7.25 -3.10
C THR A 166 2.39 -6.17 -3.05
N SER A 167 2.15 -5.61 -1.87
CA SER A 167 1.30 -4.43 -1.68
C SER A 167 2.12 -3.15 -1.84
N SER A 168 1.47 -2.08 -2.33
CA SER A 168 2.05 -0.76 -2.36
C SER A 168 2.17 -0.22 -0.93
N CYS A 169 3.39 0.11 -0.54
CA CYS A 169 3.65 0.74 0.75
C CYS A 169 3.31 2.23 0.68
N VAL A 170 2.03 2.56 0.83
CA VAL A 170 1.56 3.94 0.96
C VAL A 170 1.46 4.26 2.45
N CYS A 171 2.16 5.29 2.89
CA CYS A 171 1.93 5.85 4.21
C CYS A 171 0.65 6.68 4.15
N TYR A 172 -0.31 6.42 5.03
CA TYR A 172 -1.46 7.31 5.26
C TYR A 172 -1.19 8.08 6.55
N LYS A 173 -1.45 9.39 6.54
CA LYS A 173 -1.48 10.17 7.79
C LYS A 173 -2.84 9.87 8.43
N PRO A 174 -2.91 9.25 9.63
CA PRO A 174 -4.21 9.06 10.26
C PRO A 174 -4.86 10.43 10.47
N ALA A 175 -6.14 10.55 10.11
CA ALA A 175 -6.90 11.75 10.37
C ALA A 175 -6.84 12.06 11.88
N VAL A 176 -6.49 13.30 12.22
CA VAL A 176 -6.51 13.74 13.61
C VAL A 176 -7.98 13.89 14.02
N THR A 177 -8.55 12.85 14.63
CA THR A 177 -9.93 12.85 15.13
C THR A 177 -10.05 13.40 16.55
N ALA A 178 -8.91 13.72 17.19
CA ALA A 178 -8.85 14.32 18.51
C ALA A 178 -8.44 15.80 18.42
N GLY A 179 -9.14 16.67 19.15
CA GLY A 179 -8.80 18.09 19.26
C GLY A 179 -10.03 19.00 19.20
N THR A 180 -9.86 20.24 19.65
CA THR A 180 -10.92 21.25 19.55
C THR A 180 -11.08 21.67 18.09
N LEU A 181 -12.15 21.19 17.47
CA LEU A 181 -12.50 21.51 16.10
C LEU A 181 -12.96 22.96 15.99
N GLN A 182 -12.02 23.86 15.71
CA GLN A 182 -12.34 25.27 15.45
C GLN A 182 -12.98 25.42 14.07
N GLY A 183 -13.95 26.33 14.00
CA GLY A 183 -14.60 26.69 12.74
C GLY A 183 -13.68 27.56 11.88
N ALA A 184 -13.72 27.35 10.57
CA ALA A 184 -13.08 28.25 9.62
C ALA A 184 -13.65 29.65 9.81
N THR A 185 -12.75 30.64 9.97
CA THR A 185 -13.12 32.04 10.17
C THR A 185 -13.17 32.82 8.86
N VAL A 186 -12.50 32.30 7.81
CA VAL A 186 -12.46 32.88 6.48
C VAL A 186 -12.92 31.84 5.46
N GLY A 187 -13.61 32.28 4.42
CA GLY A 187 -13.98 31.40 3.32
C GLY A 187 -14.46 32.14 2.08
N ILE A 188 -14.48 31.43 0.96
CA ILE A 188 -15.04 31.86 -0.33
C ILE A 188 -15.98 30.77 -0.83
N THR A 189 -17.18 31.14 -1.29
CA THR A 189 -18.17 30.17 -1.80
C THR A 189 -18.90 30.67 -3.03
N ALA A 190 -19.05 29.79 -4.01
CA ALA A 190 -19.91 29.98 -5.19
C ALA A 190 -21.35 29.47 -4.96
N LEU A 191 -21.69 29.05 -3.74
CA LEU A 191 -22.99 28.48 -3.37
C LEU A 191 -23.93 29.49 -2.68
N ASN A 192 -23.58 30.78 -2.74
CA ASN A 192 -24.32 31.88 -2.12
C ASN A 192 -24.51 31.75 -0.60
N ARG A 193 -23.57 31.08 0.09
CA ARG A 193 -23.61 30.83 1.55
C ARG A 193 -22.86 31.87 2.37
N ALA A 194 -21.97 32.66 1.77
CA ALA A 194 -21.20 33.70 2.45
C ALA A 194 -22.07 34.81 3.04
N SER A 195 -23.29 34.98 2.53
CA SER A 195 -24.24 36.01 2.93
C SER A 195 -25.47 35.45 3.63
N ALA A 196 -25.49 34.16 3.96
CA ALA A 196 -26.54 33.60 4.79
C ALA A 196 -26.40 34.20 6.20
N ASN A 197 -27.31 35.09 6.59
CA ASN A 197 -27.32 35.75 7.90
C ASN A 197 -27.63 34.79 9.08
N ASP A 198 -27.55 33.48 8.84
CA ASP A 198 -27.71 32.43 9.85
C ASP A 198 -26.41 32.19 10.64
N GLY A 199 -25.32 32.91 10.31
CA GLY A 199 -24.04 32.86 11.00
C GLY A 199 -23.32 31.52 10.90
N SER A 200 -23.83 30.62 10.05
CA SER A 200 -23.41 29.22 10.00
C SER A 200 -22.13 29.07 9.18
N TRP A 201 -22.04 29.75 8.05
CA TRP A 201 -20.90 29.64 7.14
C TRP A 201 -19.95 30.84 7.27
N PRO A 202 -18.61 30.66 7.27
CA PRO A 202 -17.86 29.40 7.07
C PRO A 202 -17.63 28.59 8.37
N ASN A 203 -18.07 29.06 9.54
CA ASN A 203 -17.74 28.49 10.85
C ASN A 203 -18.16 27.01 11.04
N VAL A 204 -19.18 26.54 10.33
CA VAL A 204 -19.57 25.11 10.30
C VAL A 204 -18.52 24.21 9.66
N ARG A 205 -17.57 24.75 8.90
CA ARG A 205 -16.42 23.99 8.39
C ARG A 205 -15.38 23.90 9.49
N LYS A 206 -15.37 22.75 10.15
CA LYS A 206 -14.48 22.47 11.28
C LYS A 206 -13.13 21.93 10.80
N GLY A 207 -12.07 22.27 11.52
CA GLY A 207 -10.72 21.74 11.25
C GLY A 207 -10.01 22.38 10.06
N ALA A 208 -10.53 23.49 9.53
CA ALA A 208 -9.92 24.24 8.43
C ALA A 208 -9.68 25.69 8.84
N TRP A 209 -8.58 26.28 8.34
CA TRP A 209 -8.30 27.70 8.50
C TRP A 209 -9.08 28.55 7.47
N ILE A 210 -9.26 28.02 6.26
CA ILE A 210 -10.00 28.66 5.15
C ILE A 210 -10.94 27.63 4.53
N ALA A 211 -12.19 28.02 4.25
CA ALA A 211 -13.16 27.21 3.51
C ALA A 211 -13.35 27.71 2.07
N LEU A 212 -13.07 26.88 1.06
CA LEU A 212 -13.32 27.19 -0.35
C LEU A 212 -14.37 26.21 -0.91
N GLU A 213 -15.50 26.71 -1.42
CA GLU A 213 -16.61 25.85 -1.85
C GLU A 213 -17.19 26.22 -3.20
N ALA A 214 -17.30 25.22 -4.08
CA ALA A 214 -18.07 25.30 -5.31
C ALA A 214 -18.48 23.89 -5.77
N LYS A 215 -19.61 23.78 -6.49
CA LYS A 215 -20.01 22.52 -7.14
C LYS A 215 -19.32 22.31 -8.49
N THR A 216 -19.03 23.40 -9.20
CA THR A 216 -18.59 23.37 -10.61
C THR A 216 -17.51 24.39 -10.93
N LYS A 217 -16.99 25.12 -9.93
CA LYS A 217 -15.95 26.14 -10.13
C LYS A 217 -14.64 25.65 -9.52
N GLY A 218 -13.55 25.79 -10.26
CA GLY A 218 -12.21 25.51 -9.76
C GLY A 218 -11.64 26.70 -9.00
N PHE A 219 -10.74 26.44 -8.06
CA PHE A 219 -9.87 27.45 -7.49
C PHE A 219 -8.68 27.64 -8.44
N VAL A 220 -8.44 28.87 -8.90
CA VAL A 220 -7.32 29.21 -9.78
C VAL A 220 -6.42 30.19 -9.03
N PRO A 221 -5.27 29.74 -8.48
CA PRO A 221 -4.28 30.65 -7.91
C PRO A 221 -3.57 31.44 -9.02
N ASN A 222 -2.81 32.47 -8.64
CA ASN A 222 -2.00 33.23 -9.59
C ASN A 222 -1.09 32.29 -10.40
N ARG A 223 -1.15 32.41 -11.73
CA ARG A 223 -0.40 31.57 -12.67
C ARG A 223 0.76 32.38 -13.21
N LEU A 224 1.98 31.97 -12.88
CA LEU A 224 3.20 32.70 -13.22
C LEU A 224 4.19 31.77 -13.93
N THR A 225 5.00 32.31 -14.83
CA THR A 225 6.20 31.60 -15.35
C THR A 225 7.29 31.59 -14.30
N SER A 226 8.31 30.74 -14.47
CA SER A 226 9.47 30.71 -13.57
C SER A 226 10.21 32.05 -13.52
N ALA A 227 10.28 32.74 -14.66
CA ALA A 227 10.87 34.09 -14.73
C ALA A 227 10.05 35.11 -13.94
N GLN A 228 8.72 35.03 -14.00
CA GLN A 228 7.83 35.91 -13.22
C GLN A 228 7.92 35.63 -11.72
N VAL A 229 8.01 34.36 -11.30
CA VAL A 229 8.22 34.00 -9.89
C VAL A 229 9.57 34.52 -9.37
N ALA A 230 10.64 34.40 -10.17
CA ALA A 230 11.96 34.91 -9.81
C ALA A 230 12.03 36.45 -9.75
N ALA A 231 11.13 37.14 -10.46
CA ALA A 231 11.06 38.60 -10.50
C ALA A 231 10.26 39.21 -9.34
N ILE A 232 9.60 38.39 -8.49
CA ILE A 232 8.89 38.90 -7.31
C ILE A 232 9.91 39.57 -6.37
N PRO A 233 9.74 40.85 -6.00
CA PRO A 233 10.68 41.55 -5.13
C PRO A 233 10.87 40.82 -3.80
N ALA A 234 12.13 40.73 -3.34
CA ALA A 234 12.45 40.02 -2.10
C ALA A 234 11.72 40.57 -0.86
N THR A 235 11.35 41.86 -0.87
CA THR A 235 10.56 42.50 0.19
C THR A 235 9.11 42.05 0.25
N ASP A 236 8.60 41.52 -0.86
CA ASP A 236 7.19 41.13 -1.01
C ASP A 236 7.00 39.63 -0.78
N LEU A 237 8.10 38.87 -0.69
CA LEU A 237 8.07 37.44 -0.44
C LEU A 237 7.70 37.15 1.02
N ILE A 238 6.70 36.29 1.19
CA ILE A 238 6.17 35.88 2.48
C ILE A 238 6.11 34.35 2.52
N GLU A 239 6.43 33.77 3.67
CA GLU A 239 6.25 32.33 3.91
C GLU A 239 4.78 31.94 3.74
N GLY A 240 4.53 30.85 3.00
CA GLY A 240 3.20 30.36 2.66
C GLY A 240 2.61 30.97 1.38
N MET A 241 3.30 31.88 0.69
CA MET A 241 2.85 32.39 -0.61
C MET A 241 2.73 31.24 -1.62
N MET A 242 1.63 31.19 -2.39
CA MET A 242 1.34 30.11 -3.35
C MET A 242 1.10 30.65 -4.76
N VAL A 243 1.66 29.96 -5.76
CA VAL A 243 1.47 30.25 -7.18
C VAL A 243 1.42 28.96 -7.98
N TYR A 244 0.72 28.95 -9.12
CA TYR A 244 0.87 27.86 -10.09
C TYR A 244 1.95 28.24 -11.10
N ASN A 245 3.06 27.50 -11.12
CA ASN A 245 4.14 27.73 -12.07
C ASN A 245 3.84 27.02 -13.39
N THR A 246 3.71 27.79 -14.47
CA THR A 246 3.30 27.27 -15.79
C THR A 246 4.42 26.57 -16.54
N ASP A 247 5.68 26.87 -16.24
CA ASP A 247 6.82 26.22 -16.92
C ASP A 247 7.10 24.86 -16.28
N LEU A 248 6.97 24.79 -14.95
CA LEU A 248 7.16 23.57 -14.16
C LEU A 248 5.89 22.72 -14.03
N ASN A 249 4.74 23.24 -14.47
CA ASN A 249 3.41 22.62 -14.35
C ASN A 249 3.08 22.17 -12.91
N CYS A 250 3.47 22.95 -11.90
CA CYS A 250 3.32 22.59 -10.49
C CYS A 250 2.72 23.73 -9.65
N LEU A 251 1.98 23.39 -8.58
CA LEU A 251 1.67 24.34 -7.52
C LEU A 251 2.94 24.56 -6.68
N GLN A 252 3.44 25.78 -6.59
CA GLN A 252 4.57 26.15 -5.75
C GLN A 252 4.10 26.84 -4.47
N ILE A 253 4.81 26.58 -3.38
CA ILE A 253 4.70 27.30 -2.11
C ILE A 253 6.07 27.87 -1.73
N ASN A 254 6.11 29.10 -1.22
CA ASN A 254 7.31 29.68 -0.65
C ASN A 254 7.44 29.27 0.82
N THR A 255 8.41 28.45 1.18
CA THR A 255 8.48 27.83 2.51
C THR A 255 9.25 28.65 3.55
N ASN A 256 9.86 29.77 3.18
CA ASN A 256 10.67 30.55 4.11
C ASN A 256 10.67 32.07 3.85
N GLY A 257 9.84 32.55 2.92
CA GLY A 257 9.75 33.97 2.56
C GLY A 257 10.96 34.51 1.79
N THR A 258 11.77 33.65 1.17
CA THR A 258 12.96 34.07 0.39
C THR A 258 12.85 33.67 -1.08
N SER A 259 13.69 34.25 -1.94
CA SER A 259 13.71 33.92 -3.37
C SER A 259 14.07 32.45 -3.64
N SER A 260 14.82 31.81 -2.75
CA SER A 260 15.13 30.38 -2.77
C SER A 260 14.06 29.48 -2.12
N GLY A 261 13.02 30.06 -1.52
CA GLY A 261 12.00 29.32 -0.77
C GLY A 261 10.95 28.60 -1.61
N TRP A 262 10.93 28.84 -2.92
CA TRP A 262 9.92 28.27 -3.82
C TRP A 262 10.10 26.77 -4.03
N THR A 263 9.14 25.98 -3.57
CA THR A 263 9.15 24.52 -3.69
C THR A 263 7.90 24.03 -4.41
N CYS A 264 8.05 23.15 -5.40
CA CYS A 264 6.91 22.48 -6.04
C CYS A 264 6.28 21.44 -5.10
N LEU A 265 4.95 21.48 -4.98
CA LEU A 265 4.15 20.39 -4.44
C LEU A 265 3.95 19.34 -5.53
N SER A 266 5.00 18.56 -5.82
CA SER A 266 4.99 17.51 -6.85
C SER A 266 4.86 16.10 -6.29
N GLN A 267 5.09 15.93 -4.99
CA GLN A 267 4.84 14.68 -4.29
C GLN A 267 3.50 14.77 -3.57
N GLN A 268 2.60 13.85 -3.89
CA GLN A 268 1.40 13.67 -3.10
C GLN A 268 1.82 13.31 -1.68
N THR A 269 1.38 14.09 -0.69
CA THR A 269 1.55 13.68 0.70
C THR A 269 0.79 12.38 0.93
N CYS A 270 1.11 11.68 2.03
CA CYS A 270 0.33 10.55 2.51
C CYS A 270 -1.17 10.84 2.28
N PRO A 271 -1.89 10.04 1.48
CA PRO A 271 -3.30 10.32 1.24
C PRO A 271 -4.02 10.37 2.59
N ASP A 272 -4.97 11.29 2.73
CA ASP A 272 -5.91 11.24 3.84
C ASP A 272 -6.92 10.11 3.54
N ASN A 273 -7.26 9.32 4.56
CA ASN A 273 -8.24 8.22 4.49
C ASN A 273 -9.67 8.77 4.55
#